data_AF-A0A7K4IHB6-F1
#
_entry.id   AF-A0A7K4IHB6-F1
#
_cell.length_a   1.000
_cell.length_b   1.000
_cell.length_c   1.000
_cell.angle_alpha   90.00
_cell.angle_beta   90.00
_cell.angle_gamma   90.00
#
_symmetry.space_group_name_H-M   'P 1'
#
loop_
_entity.id
_entity.type
_entity.pdbx_description
1 polymer ?
#
loop_
_entity_poly.entity_id
_entity_poly.type
_entity_poly.pdbx_seq_one_letter_code
_entity_poly.pdbx_strand_id
1 'polypeptide(L)' 'MRLITVKMSDIYVDGVDKLVKKGMYPSRSEAIRVAIRDLLMKELWVDGVPPTALSELDEGN' A
#
# COMPACT_ATOMS: atom_id res chain seq x y z
N MET A 1 -1.67 11.42 -6.82
CA MET A 1 -2.27 10.72 -5.66
C MET A 1 -3.79 10.88 -5.72
N ARG A 2 -4.57 9.87 -5.31
CA ARG A 2 -6.03 9.99 -5.15
C ARG A 2 -6.41 9.85 -3.67
N LEU A 3 -7.41 10.59 -3.22
CA LEU A 3 -7.95 10.47 -1.85
C LEU A 3 -8.87 9.24 -1.78
N ILE A 4 -8.62 8.36 -0.81
CA ILE A 4 -9.43 7.17 -0.56
C ILE A 4 -9.84 7.20 0.91
N THR A 5 -11.14 7.03 1.18
CA THR A 5 -11.70 6.93 2.53
C THR A 5 -12.14 5.49 2.77
N VAL A 6 -11.66 4.88 3.86
CA VAL A 6 -11.99 3.51 4.24
C VAL A 6 -12.46 3.51 5.70
N LYS A 7 -13.45 2.66 6.02
CA LYS A 7 -13.84 2.39 7.41
C LYS A 7 -12.97 1.26 7.95
N MET A 8 -12.33 1.46 9.09
CA MET A 8 -11.53 0.43 9.77
C MET A 8 -11.85 0.41 11.25
N SER A 9 -11.60 -0.72 11.91
CA SER A 9 -11.74 -0.83 13.36
C SER A 9 -10.69 0.03 14.08
N ASP A 10 -11.07 0.62 15.21
CA ASP A 10 -10.23 1.50 16.02
C ASP A 10 -8.90 0.84 16.41
N ILE A 11 -8.90 -0.48 16.65
CA ILE A 11 -7.68 -1.23 17.00
C ILE A 11 -6.57 -1.08 15.95
N TYR A 12 -6.94 -1.00 14.68
CA TYR A 12 -5.98 -0.86 13.58
C TYR A 12 -5.52 0.59 13.44
N VAL A 13 -6.44 1.56 13.61
CA VAL A 13 -6.10 2.99 13.59
C VAL A 13 -5.07 3.28 14.68
N ASP A 14 -5.33 2.81 15.90
CA ASP A 14 -4.46 2.96 17.05
C ASP A 14 -3.10 2.29 16.83
N GLY A 15 -3.08 1.12 16.19
CA GLY A 15 -1.85 0.43 15.80
C GLY A 15 -1.00 1.30 14.87
N VAL A 16 -1.60 1.86 13.83
CA VAL A 16 -0.91 2.75 12.88
C VAL A 16 -0.45 4.04 13.57
N ASP A 17 -1.29 4.64 14.42
CA ASP A 17 -0.92 5.84 15.17
C ASP A 17 0.28 5.63 16.09
N LYS A 18 0.40 4.45 16.71
CA LYS A 18 1.59 4.09 17.50
C LYS A 18 2.85 4.01 16.64
N LEU A 19 2.76 3.52 15.40
CA LEU A 19 3.91 3.47 14.49
C LEU A 19 4.37 4.89 14.10
N VAL A 20 3.42 5.78 13.82
CA VAL A 20 3.71 7.19 13.50
C VAL A 20 4.29 7.91 14.71
N LYS A 21 3.72 7.74 15.91
CA LYS A 21 4.23 8.34 17.16
C LYS A 21 5.64 7.88 17.51
N LYS A 22 6.02 6.66 17.13
CA LYS A 22 7.38 6.13 17.28
C LYS A 22 8.37 6.67 16.25
N GLY A 23 7.92 7.47 15.28
CA GLY A 23 8.75 8.01 14.20
C GLY A 23 9.08 7.00 13.11
N MET A 24 8.45 5.82 13.08
CA MET A 24 8.69 4.79 12.06
C MET A 24 8.15 5.20 10.69
N TYR A 25 7.06 5.95 10.68
CA TYR A 25 6.45 6.52 9.49
C TYR A 25 6.12 7.99 9.75
N PRO A 26 6.26 8.87 8.75
CA PRO A 26 5.98 10.30 8.92
C PRO A 26 4.47 10.60 8.98
N SER A 27 3.62 9.70 8.48
CA SER A 27 2.16 9.85 8.54
C SER A 27 1.42 8.52 8.47
N ARG A 28 0.16 8.52 8.93
CA ARG A 28 -0.74 7.36 8.79
C ARG A 28 -0.89 6.94 7.32
N SER A 29 -1.07 7.91 6.44
CA SER A 29 -1.23 7.67 5.01
C SER A 29 -0.02 6.99 4.39
N GLU A 30 1.18 7.28 4.88
CA GLU A 30 2.40 6.62 4.42
C GLU A 30 2.51 5.19 4.93
N ALA A 31 2.26 4.97 6.22
CA ALA A 31 2.24 3.62 6.79
C ALA A 31 1.24 2.70 6.06
N ILE A 32 0.04 3.21 5.77
CA ILE A 32 -0.99 2.47 5.03
C ILE A 32 -0.54 2.17 3.59
N ARG A 33 0.06 3.14 2.89
CA ARG A 33 0.57 2.92 1.52
C ARG A 33 1.69 1.89 1.48
N VAL A 34 2.60 1.89 2.46
CA VAL A 34 3.67 0.88 2.57
C VAL A 34 3.07 -0.50 2.80
N ALA A 35 2.14 -0.64 3.76
CA ALA A 35 1.46 -1.92 4.00
C ALA A 35 0.73 -2.45 2.75
N ILE A 36 0.06 -1.58 1.99
CA ILE A 36 -0.60 -1.96 0.73
C ILE A 36 0.44 -2.37 -0.32
N ARG A 37 1.54 -1.62 -0.46
CA ARG A 37 2.63 -1.97 -1.39
C ARG A 37 3.20 -3.35 -1.07
N ASP A 38 3.52 -3.60 0.19
CA ASP A 38 4.12 -4.87 0.62
C ASP A 38 3.18 -6.04 0.39
N LEU A 39 1.88 -5.84 0.65
CA LEU A 39 0.84 -6.82 0.35
C LEU A 39 0.77 -7.13 -1.16
N LEU A 40 0.71 -6.09 -2.01
CA LEU A 40 0.64 -6.27 -3.46
C LEU A 40 1.91 -6.92 -4.01
N MET A 41 3.08 -6.54 -3.50
CA MET A 41 4.35 -7.11 -3.92
C MET A 41 4.47 -8.58 -3.55
N LYS A 42 3.89 -8.99 -2.41
CA LYS A 42 3.91 -10.38 -1.93
C LYS A 42 2.90 -11.27 -2.64
N GLU A 43 1.69 -10.77 -2.88
CA GLU A 43 0.55 -11.60 -3.32
C GLU A 43 0.24 -11.49 -4.81
N LEU A 44 0.62 -10.39 -5.47
CA LEU A 44 0.19 -10.08 -6.84
C LEU A 44 1.36 -9.89 -7.81
N TRP A 45 2.48 -9.33 -7.37
CA TRP A 45 3.59 -9.00 -8.27
C TRP A 45 4.53 -10.21 -8.40
N VAL A 46 4.53 -10.85 -9.57
CA VAL A 46 5.54 -11.85 -9.93
C VAL A 46 6.81 -11.09 -10.31
N ASP A 47 7.96 -11.49 -9.75
CA ASP A 47 9.28 -10.89 -10.00
C ASP A 47 9.41 -9.38 -9.68
N GLY A 48 8.55 -8.87 -8.78
CA GLY A 48 8.59 -7.46 -8.34
C GLY A 48 8.02 -6.47 -9.35
N VAL A 49 7.36 -6.95 -10.40
CA VAL A 49 6.74 -6.11 -11.44
C VAL A 49 5.23 -5.99 -11.22
N PRO A 50 4.68 -4.76 -11.17
CA PRO A 50 3.23 -4.58 -11.10
C PRO A 50 2.52 -5.16 -12.34
N PRO A 51 1.39 -5.88 -12.20
CA PRO A 51 0.65 -6.43 -13.34
C PRO A 51 0.23 -5.37 -14.34
N THR A 52 -0.02 -4.14 -13.89
CA THR A 52 -0.34 -3.01 -14.77
C THR A 52 0.78 -2.71 -15.76
N ALA A 53 2.04 -2.94 -15.37
CA ALA A 53 3.19 -2.78 -16.27
C ALA A 53 3.32 -3.95 -17.27
N LEU A 54 2.70 -5.10 -17.00
CA LEU A 54 2.69 -6.26 -17.89
C LEU A 54 1.55 -6.18 -18.92
N SER A 55 0.39 -5.61 -18.56
CA SER A 55 -0.73 -5.43 -19.49
C SER A 55 -0.48 -4.40 -20.59
N GLU A 56 0.38 -3.40 -20.34
CA GLU A 56 0.72 -2.37 -21.34
C GLU A 56 1.69 -2.89 -22.43
N LEU A 57 2.26 -4.08 -22.26
CA LEU A 57 3.21 -4.69 -23.21
C LEU A 57 2.56 -5.65 -24.22
N ASP A 58 1.30 -6.05 -23.99
CA ASP A 58 0.60 -7.05 -24.81
C ASP A 58 -0.41 -6.42 -25.79
N GLU A 59 -0.79 -5.14 -25.62
CA GLU A 59 -1.69 -4.42 -26.53
C GLU A 59 -0.99 -3.87 -27.79
N GLY A 60 0.30 -4.19 -28.00
CA GLY A 60 1.17 -3.60 -29.01
C GLY A 60 1.59 -4.47 -30.19
N ASN A 61 0.97 -5.64 -30.43
CA ASN A 61 1.30 -6.51 -31.56
C ASN A 61 0.09 -6.98 -32.38
#